data_AF-A0A0A9YLU7-F1
#
_entry.id   AF-A0A0A9YLU7-F1
#
_cell.length_a   1.000
_cell.length_b   1.000
_cell.length_c   1.000
_cell.angle_alpha   90.00
_cell.angle_beta   90.00
_cell.angle_gamma   90.00
#
_symmetry.space_group_name_H-M   'P 1'
#
loop_
_entity.id
_entity.type
_entity.pdbx_description
1 polymer ?
#
loop_
_entity_poly.entity_id
_entity_poly.type
_entity_poly.pdbx_seq_one_letter_code
_entity_poly.pdbx_strand_id
1 'polypeptide(L)'
;GLRGETKPLSLAWTGNINRIEEDSKVVSFKISQCQDGAKEYSVFQARTVKALALQPQPIDVEDLATMFPHLKKGEVTDLKEAVPRIIIGKIIGHFCLSVNPFQDHGETQLYHRPR
;
A
#
# COMPACT_ATOMS: atom_id res chain seq x y z
N GLY A 1 -10.02 -5.49 -14.62
CA GLY A 1 -9.20 -5.59 -13.39
C GLY A 1 -7.74 -5.66 -13.74
N LEU A 2 -6.84 -5.38 -12.79
CA LEU A 2 -5.38 -5.45 -12.99
C LEU A 2 -4.97 -6.90 -13.32
N ARG A 3 -4.07 -7.06 -14.29
CA ARG A 3 -3.53 -8.36 -14.72
C ARG A 3 -2.12 -8.52 -14.20
N GLY A 4 -1.79 -9.72 -13.74
CA GLY A 4 -0.52 -10.01 -13.09
C GLY A 4 -0.46 -11.48 -12.68
N GLU A 5 0.75 -11.95 -12.39
CA GLU A 5 0.99 -13.29 -11.86
C GLU A 5 0.37 -13.41 -10.46
N THR A 6 -0.40 -14.47 -10.22
CA THR A 6 -0.91 -14.77 -8.89
C THR A 6 0.25 -15.18 -7.99
N LYS A 7 0.44 -14.44 -6.91
CA LYS A 7 1.34 -14.77 -5.80
C LYS A 7 0.58 -14.54 -4.50
N PRO A 8 0.35 -15.57 -3.68
CA PRO A 8 -0.27 -15.40 -2.37
C PRO A 8 0.49 -14.40 -1.50
N LEU A 9 -0.23 -13.63 -0.67
CA LEU A 9 0.34 -12.66 0.28
C LEU A 9 -0.16 -12.97 1.70
N SER A 10 0.76 -13.10 2.65
CA SER A 10 0.43 -13.15 4.07
C SER A 10 0.56 -11.75 4.67
N LEU A 11 -0.54 -11.24 5.22
CA LEU A 11 -0.63 -9.95 5.90
C LEU A 11 -0.75 -10.20 7.40
N ALA A 12 0.11 -9.55 8.18
CA ALA A 12 0.02 -9.52 9.64
C ALA A 12 0.04 -8.06 10.10
N TRP A 13 -0.92 -7.67 10.95
CA TRP A 13 -0.97 -6.33 11.53
C TRP A 13 -1.25 -6.36 13.05
N THR A 14 -1.13 -5.20 13.69
CA THR A 14 -1.29 -5.05 15.14
C THR A 14 -2.66 -5.53 15.62
N GLY A 15 -2.71 -6.28 16.73
CA GLY A 15 -3.94 -6.89 17.24
C GLY A 15 -4.17 -8.35 16.82
N ASN A 16 -3.10 -9.10 16.51
CA ASN A 16 -3.13 -10.54 16.16
C ASN A 16 -3.95 -10.89 14.91
N ILE A 17 -4.18 -9.91 14.03
CA ILE A 17 -4.92 -10.18 12.81
C ILE A 17 -3.93 -10.62 11.74
N ASN A 18 -4.10 -11.87 11.32
CA ASN A 18 -3.40 -12.47 10.20
C ASN A 18 -4.42 -12.77 9.10
N ARG A 19 -4.11 -12.36 7.87
CA ARG A 19 -4.95 -12.58 6.69
C ARG A 19 -4.10 -13.09 5.54
N ILE A 20 -4.57 -14.15 4.89
CA ILE A 20 -3.97 -14.67 3.67
C ILE A 20 -4.79 -14.18 2.47
N GLU A 21 -4.11 -13.61 1.49
CA GLU A 21 -4.64 -13.20 0.20
C GLU A 21 -4.16 -14.22 -0.85
N GLU A 22 -4.88 -15.34 -0.99
CA GLU A 22 -4.49 -16.43 -1.91
C GLU A 22 -4.43 -15.97 -3.37
N ASP A 23 -5.40 -15.13 -3.76
CA ASP A 23 -5.51 -14.56 -5.11
C ASP A 23 -4.74 -13.26 -5.31
N SER A 24 -3.83 -12.90 -4.39
CA SER A 24 -2.99 -11.71 -4.55
C SER A 24 -2.22 -11.80 -5.88
N LYS A 25 -2.14 -10.69 -6.61
CA LYS A 25 -1.42 -10.59 -7.88
C LYS A 25 -0.28 -9.61 -7.76
N VAL A 26 0.81 -9.91 -8.46
CA VAL A 26 1.90 -8.97 -8.68
C VAL A 26 1.59 -8.15 -9.92
N VAL A 27 1.44 -6.84 -9.75
CA VAL A 27 1.04 -5.93 -10.81
C VAL A 27 2.01 -4.75 -10.92
N SER A 28 2.20 -4.28 -12.15
CA SER A 28 2.90 -3.04 -12.44
C SER A 28 1.95 -2.11 -13.17
N PHE A 29 1.90 -0.84 -12.76
CA PHE A 29 0.99 0.16 -13.32
C PHE A 29 1.62 1.55 -13.27
N LYS A 30 0.98 2.51 -13.93
CA LYS A 30 1.40 3.90 -13.90
C LYS A 30 0.39 4.73 -13.10
N ILE A 31 0.90 5.75 -12.42
CA ILE A 31 0.11 6.78 -11.76
C ILE A 31 0.51 8.14 -12.30
N SER A 32 -0.46 9.03 -12.42
CA SER A 32 -0.28 10.41 -12.85
C SER A 32 -1.33 11.28 -12.17
N GLN A 33 -1.14 12.60 -12.26
CA GLN A 33 -2.24 13.52 -12.00
C GLN A 33 -3.30 13.39 -13.10
N CYS A 34 -4.52 13.85 -12.82
CA CYS A 34 -5.64 13.81 -13.75
C CYS A 34 -5.55 14.80 -14.93
N GLN A 35 -4.50 15.62 -14.98
CA GLN A 35 -4.29 16.61 -16.04
C GLN A 35 -3.62 16.01 -17.29
N ASP A 36 -3.96 16.54 -18.46
CA ASP A 36 -3.35 16.12 -19.73
C ASP A 36 -1.85 16.44 -19.74
N GLY A 37 -1.04 15.47 -20.21
CA GLY A 37 0.42 15.61 -20.24
C GLY A 37 1.08 15.54 -18.85
N ALA A 38 0.36 15.14 -17.80
CA ALA A 38 0.92 14.94 -16.47
C ALA A 38 2.13 13.99 -16.50
N LYS A 39 3.10 14.27 -15.65
CA LYS A 39 4.21 13.35 -15.41
C LYS A 39 3.68 12.02 -14.88
N GLU A 40 4.05 10.94 -15.56
CA GLU A 40 3.72 9.58 -15.16
C GLU A 40 4.82 9.00 -14.27
N TYR A 41 4.41 8.22 -13.28
CA TYR A 41 5.28 7.46 -12.40
C TYR A 41 4.92 5.99 -12.48
N SER A 42 5.92 5.14 -12.67
CA SER A 42 5.71 3.69 -12.71
C SER A 42 5.79 3.11 -11.29
N VAL A 43 4.78 2.34 -10.93
CA VAL A 43 4.74 1.49 -9.74
C VAL A 43 5.00 0.06 -10.20
N PHE A 44 6.01 -0.58 -9.61
CA PHE A 44 6.40 -1.94 -9.96
C PHE A 44 6.13 -2.90 -8.80
N GLN A 45 5.78 -4.15 -9.16
CA GLN A 45 5.64 -5.26 -8.22
C GLN A 45 4.68 -5.00 -7.05
N ALA A 46 3.66 -4.17 -7.26
CA ALA A 46 2.62 -3.95 -6.27
C ALA A 46 1.81 -5.22 -6.05
N ARG A 47 1.28 -5.38 -4.83
CA ARG A 47 0.48 -6.54 -4.43
C ARG A 47 -0.99 -6.16 -4.35
N THR A 48 -1.86 -6.94 -4.99
CA THR A 48 -3.31 -6.77 -4.83
C THR A 48 -3.81 -7.46 -3.58
N VAL A 49 -4.85 -6.90 -2.97
CA VAL A 49 -5.59 -7.50 -1.85
C VAL A 49 -7.09 -7.47 -2.18
N LYS A 50 -7.86 -8.43 -1.67
CA LYS A 50 -9.31 -8.50 -1.92
C LYS A 50 -10.05 -7.29 -1.37
N ALA A 51 -9.71 -6.86 -0.16
CA ALA A 51 -10.26 -5.67 0.46
C ALA A 51 -9.25 -5.04 1.41
N LEU A 52 -8.96 -3.75 1.23
CA LEU A 52 -8.15 -2.99 2.20
C LEU A 52 -8.94 -2.70 3.48
N ALA A 53 -10.28 -2.57 3.39
CA ALA A 53 -11.17 -2.27 4.52
C ALA A 53 -10.69 -1.08 5.38
N LEU A 54 -10.01 -0.11 4.75
CA LEU A 54 -9.56 1.11 5.41
C LEU A 54 -10.76 2.02 5.63
N GLN A 55 -10.79 2.65 6.80
CA GLN A 55 -11.80 3.66 7.10
C GLN A 55 -11.62 4.86 6.16
N PRO A 56 -12.70 5.52 5.73
CA PRO A 56 -12.61 6.80 5.04
C PRO A 56 -11.72 7.75 5.83
N GLN A 57 -10.82 8.45 5.15
CA GLN A 57 -9.93 9.44 5.76
C GLN A 57 -10.23 10.78 5.11
N PRO A 58 -10.84 11.73 5.82
CA PRO A 58 -10.95 13.09 5.33
C PRO A 58 -9.56 13.71 5.26
N ILE A 59 -9.25 14.38 4.16
CA ILE A 59 -8.01 15.12 3.96
C ILE A 59 -8.41 16.58 3.75
N ASP A 60 -8.11 17.39 4.76
CA ASP A 60 -8.16 18.85 4.69
C ASP A 60 -6.79 19.33 4.23
N VAL A 61 -6.73 19.82 2.99
CA VAL A 61 -5.47 20.24 2.37
C VAL A 61 -4.97 21.54 2.98
N GLU A 62 -5.87 22.43 3.39
CA GLU A 62 -5.50 23.72 3.99
C GLU A 62 -4.80 23.49 5.34
N ASP A 63 -5.39 22.65 6.18
CA ASP A 63 -4.81 22.26 7.46
C ASP A 63 -3.47 21.52 7.27
N LEU A 64 -3.40 20.55 6.36
CA LEU A 64 -2.15 19.84 6.07
C LEU A 64 -1.07 20.79 5.52
N ALA A 65 -1.45 21.78 4.73
CA ALA A 65 -0.55 22.76 4.16
C ALA A 65 0.07 23.69 5.21
N THR A 66 -0.51 23.77 6.42
CA THR A 66 0.14 24.45 7.57
C THR A 66 1.39 23.70 8.03
N MET A 67 1.32 22.36 8.06
CA MET A 67 2.43 21.48 8.46
C MET A 67 3.39 21.18 7.31
N PHE A 68 2.87 21.14 6.08
CA PHE A 68 3.59 20.77 4.87
C PHE A 68 3.44 21.86 3.80
N PRO A 69 4.21 22.97 3.89
CA PRO A 69 4.04 24.13 3.01
C PRO A 69 4.17 23.84 1.51
N HIS A 70 4.83 22.74 1.13
CA HIS A 70 4.93 22.31 -0.25
C HIS A 70 3.60 21.85 -0.86
N LEU A 71 2.59 21.48 -0.04
CA LEU A 71 1.25 21.16 -0.52
C LEU A 71 0.52 22.39 -1.09
N LYS A 72 0.87 23.61 -0.64
CA LYS A 72 0.34 24.87 -1.21
C LYS A 72 0.74 25.12 -2.66
N LYS A 73 1.76 24.41 -3.16
CA LYS A 73 2.29 24.59 -4.52
C LYS A 73 1.59 23.73 -5.56
N GLY A 74 0.68 22.85 -5.15
CA GLY A 74 -0.05 21.96 -6.05
C GLY A 74 -1.55 22.25 -6.04
N GLU A 75 -2.21 21.96 -7.15
CA GLU A 75 -3.67 21.84 -7.22
C GLU A 75 -4.11 20.55 -6.51
N VAL A 76 -4.00 20.52 -5.19
CA VAL A 76 -4.51 19.42 -4.36
C VAL A 76 -5.86 19.88 -3.81
N THR A 77 -6.92 19.17 -4.19
CA THR A 77 -8.28 19.43 -3.72
C THR A 77 -8.57 18.64 -2.44
N ASP A 78 -9.42 19.21 -1.58
CA ASP A 78 -9.87 18.52 -0.37
C ASP A 78 -10.57 17.20 -0.71
N LEU A 79 -10.29 16.18 0.09
CA LEU A 79 -10.89 14.86 -0.05
C LEU A 79 -11.73 14.57 1.19
N LYS A 80 -13.01 14.93 1.14
CA LYS A 80 -13.90 14.85 2.32
C LYS A 80 -14.31 13.42 2.71
N GLU A 81 -14.38 12.52 1.73
CA GLU A 81 -14.83 11.11 1.94
C GLU A 81 -13.94 10.10 1.19
N ALA A 82 -12.67 10.42 0.98
CA ALA A 82 -11.79 9.51 0.25
C ALA A 82 -11.56 8.22 1.03
N VAL A 83 -11.91 7.10 0.41
CA VAL A 83 -11.58 5.76 0.89
C VAL A 83 -10.23 5.35 0.28
N PRO A 84 -9.18 5.16 1.09
CA PRO A 84 -7.87 4.79 0.55
C PRO A 84 -7.91 3.43 -0.16
N ARG A 85 -7.34 3.37 -1.37
CA ARG A 85 -7.30 2.17 -2.22
C ARG A 85 -5.90 1.60 -2.44
N ILE A 86 -4.88 2.33 -2.01
CA ILE A 86 -3.48 1.94 -2.13
C ILE A 86 -2.82 2.27 -0.80
N ILE A 87 -2.07 1.31 -0.25
CA ILE A 87 -1.17 1.56 0.89
C ILE A 87 0.24 1.69 0.32
N ILE A 88 0.89 2.82 0.58
CA ILE A 88 2.31 3.03 0.32
C ILE A 88 3.00 3.01 1.69
N GLY A 89 3.57 1.86 2.04
CA GLY A 89 4.25 1.69 3.32
C GLY A 89 5.71 2.16 3.25
N LYS A 90 6.15 2.89 4.28
CA LYS A 90 7.56 2.92 4.69
C LYS A 90 7.70 1.85 5.76
N ILE A 91 8.67 0.94 5.62
CA ILE A 91 8.95 -0.05 6.68
C ILE A 91 9.46 0.71 7.90
N ILE A 92 8.58 0.94 8.87
CA ILE A 92 8.92 1.47 10.19
C ILE A 92 8.56 0.36 11.19
N GLY A 93 9.47 -0.59 11.35
CA GLY A 93 9.60 -1.50 12.50
C GLY A 93 8.49 -2.51 12.84
N HIS A 94 7.24 -2.35 12.39
CA HIS A 94 6.12 -3.18 12.86
C HIS A 94 5.20 -3.71 11.75
N PHE A 95 5.49 -3.44 10.48
CA PHE A 95 4.76 -4.00 9.35
C PHE A 95 5.57 -5.14 8.72
N CYS A 96 5.17 -6.38 8.99
CA CYS A 96 5.76 -7.56 8.37
C CYS A 96 4.89 -8.02 7.20
N LEU A 97 5.33 -7.70 5.98
CA LEU A 97 4.88 -8.42 4.78
C LEU A 97 5.72 -9.69 4.68
N SER A 98 5.17 -10.83 5.09
CA SER A 98 5.76 -12.11 4.75
C SER A 98 5.25 -12.50 3.38
N VAL A 99 6.10 -12.34 2.37
CA VAL A 99 6.02 -13.17 1.18
C VAL A 99 6.49 -14.54 1.65
N ASN A 100 5.64 -15.56 1.58
CA ASN A 100 6.08 -16.95 1.71
C ASN A 100 6.65 -17.37 0.33
N PRO A 101 7.97 -17.35 0.09
CA PRO A 101 8.55 -18.33 -0.81
C PRO A 101 8.49 -19.69 -0.10
N PHE A 102 8.46 -20.80 -0.83
CA PHE A 102 8.46 -22.19 -0.33
C PHE A 102 7.09 -22.83 -0.07
N GLN A 103 6.50 -23.34 -1.15
CA GLN A 103 6.26 -24.80 -1.20
C GLN A 103 7.62 -25.48 -1.39
N ASP A 104 8.37 -25.68 -0.30
CA ASP A 104 9.25 -26.86 -0.14
C ASP A 104 9.84 -26.86 1.27
N HIS A 105 9.69 -28.01 1.93
CA HIS A 105 10.29 -28.45 3.20
C HIS A 105 11.05 -27.45 4.10
N GLY A 106 10.47 -27.15 5.28
CA GLY A 106 11.25 -26.88 6.50
C GLY A 106 11.35 -25.42 6.96
N GLU A 107 10.73 -25.14 8.10
CA GLU A 107 10.99 -24.04 9.04
C GLU A 107 10.78 -22.58 8.56
N THR A 108 9.69 -21.98 9.04
CA THR A 108 9.44 -20.53 9.02
C THR A 108 10.48 -19.81 9.88
N GLN A 109 11.50 -19.22 9.25
CA GLN A 109 12.44 -18.32 9.92
C GLN A 109 11.74 -16.98 10.23
N LEU A 110 11.28 -16.83 11.47
CA LEU A 110 10.87 -15.55 12.03
C LEU A 110 12.12 -14.67 12.20
N TYR A 111 12.27 -13.66 11.33
CA TYR A 111 13.32 -12.66 11.48
C TYR A 111 13.05 -11.79 12.73
N HIS A 112 13.64 -12.17 13.85
CA HIS A 112 13.82 -11.27 15.00
C HIS A 112 15.08 -10.44 14.79
N ARG A 113 14.94 -9.11 14.67
CA ARG A 113 16.09 -8.21 14.86
C ARG A 113 16.41 -8.11 16.36
N PRO A 114 17.66 -8.32 16.78
CA PRO A 114 18.07 -7.92 18.13
C PRO A 114 18.05 -6.38 18.24
N ARG A 115 17.80 -5.92 19.47
CA ARG A 115 17.70 -4.50 19.85
C ARG A 115 18.95 -3.69 19.54
#